data_AF-A0A533VP47-F1
#
_entry.id   AF-A0A533VP47-F1
#
_cell.length_a   1.000
_cell.length_b   1.000
_cell.length_c   1.000
_cell.angle_alpha   90.00
_cell.angle_beta   90.00
_cell.angle_gamma   90.00
#
_symmetry.space_group_name_H-M   'P 1'
#
loop_
_entity.id
_entity.type
_entity.pdbx_description
1 polymer ?
#
loop_
_entity_poly.entity_id
_entity_poly.type
_entity_poly.pdbx_seq_one_letter_code
_entity_poly.pdbx_strand_id
1 'polypeptide(L)'
;KSDGMCAFLVERGSAGFSAKPIENKMGLPTSDTATIYLEKCEVPKENLLGPRGKGLSVAYSALMSGRLSVAAGCVGVMQDCLDEAVRYSGVRVQHGKPIGKHQLVQRHIGIISTNLEAARWLVLRAAYLKEKYEENPKDGQSRDAADLEIAKAKYFAANASFDAANRAVQVFGANGYSLENRPARHLLDTRVTKIYEGTDEILEQKIALGVLGKAVEAYS
;
A
#
# COMPACT_ATOMS: atom_id res chain seq x y z
N LYS A 1 4.28 2.72 26.47
CA LYS A 1 5.48 3.63 26.37
C LYS A 1 5.28 4.69 25.27
N SER A 2 4.23 5.51 25.36
CA SER A 2 3.91 6.54 24.35
C SER A 2 3.87 7.96 24.93
N ASP A 3 3.78 8.10 26.25
CA ASP A 3 3.77 9.37 26.95
C ASP A 3 5.14 10.04 26.87
N GLY A 4 5.27 10.95 25.90
CA GLY A 4 6.49 11.74 25.69
C GLY A 4 6.86 11.95 24.22
N MET A 5 6.31 11.14 23.30
CA MET A 5 6.60 11.31 21.87
C MET A 5 5.99 12.60 21.33
N CYS A 6 6.80 13.37 20.59
CA CYS A 6 6.41 14.64 19.98
C CYS A 6 6.67 14.56 18.46
N ALA A 7 5.91 15.32 17.69
CA ALA A 7 6.14 15.50 16.26
C ALA A 7 6.69 16.91 16.04
N PHE A 8 7.65 17.07 15.13
CA PHE A 8 8.30 18.35 14.85
C PHE A 8 8.37 18.61 13.36
N LEU A 9 8.23 19.87 12.97
CA LEU A 9 8.55 20.35 11.63
C LEU A 9 10.06 20.64 11.57
N VAL A 10 10.78 19.95 10.69
CA VAL A 10 12.22 20.13 10.49
C VAL A 10 12.44 20.58 9.05
N GLU A 11 13.14 21.70 8.86
CA GLU A 11 13.41 22.23 7.53
C GLU A 11 14.61 21.52 6.90
N ARG A 12 14.57 21.30 5.57
CA ARG A 12 15.62 20.57 4.82
C ARG A 12 17.01 21.23 4.88
N GLY A 13 17.09 22.51 5.27
CA GLY A 13 18.33 23.26 5.43
C GLY A 13 18.77 23.49 6.88
N SER A 14 18.04 22.96 7.87
CA SER A 14 18.41 23.13 9.28
C SER A 14 19.81 22.58 9.56
N ALA A 15 20.59 23.30 10.38
CA ALA A 15 21.90 22.82 10.80
C ALA A 15 21.77 21.44 11.46
N GLY A 16 22.61 20.48 11.05
CA GLY A 16 22.54 19.10 11.54
C GLY A 16 21.56 18.18 10.80
N PHE A 17 20.74 18.71 9.86
CA PHE A 17 19.93 17.90 8.95
C PHE A 17 20.77 17.43 7.76
N SER A 18 20.70 16.14 7.42
CA SER A 18 21.14 15.65 6.12
C SER A 18 20.32 14.44 5.67
N ALA A 19 20.37 14.13 4.37
CA ALA A 19 19.68 13.00 3.79
C ALA A 19 20.62 12.22 2.88
N LYS A 20 20.67 10.90 3.06
CA LYS A 20 21.44 9.99 2.19
C LYS A 20 20.49 9.14 1.36
N PRO A 21 20.48 9.27 0.02
CA PRO A 21 19.67 8.43 -0.85
C PRO A 21 19.91 6.94 -0.62
N ILE A 22 18.83 6.16 -0.68
CA ILE A 22 18.86 4.70 -0.70
C ILE A 22 18.86 4.27 -2.17
N GLU A 23 20.05 3.93 -2.65
CA GLU A 23 20.26 3.44 -4.01
C GLU A 23 19.86 1.96 -4.15
N ASN A 24 19.61 1.53 -5.39
CA ASN A 24 19.42 0.12 -5.75
C ASN A 24 18.23 -0.58 -5.06
N LYS A 25 17.10 0.13 -4.94
CA LYS A 25 15.84 -0.47 -4.49
C LYS A 25 15.36 -1.51 -5.51
N MET A 26 14.75 -2.59 -5.01
CA MET A 26 14.17 -3.64 -5.85
C MET A 26 13.09 -3.12 -6.80
N GLY A 27 12.27 -2.17 -6.35
CA GLY A 27 11.21 -1.53 -7.13
C GLY A 27 11.04 -0.07 -6.72
N LEU A 28 10.12 0.62 -7.39
CA LEU A 28 9.88 2.06 -7.32
C LEU A 28 11.17 2.87 -7.57
N PRO A 29 11.91 2.63 -8.67
CA PRO A 29 13.20 3.28 -8.92
C PRO A 29 13.08 4.80 -9.12
N THR A 30 11.91 5.29 -9.51
CA THR A 30 11.64 6.73 -9.70
C THR A 30 11.13 7.43 -8.45
N SER A 31 10.95 6.70 -7.35
CA SER A 31 10.58 7.28 -6.06
C SER A 31 11.85 7.66 -5.30
N ASP A 32 12.00 8.92 -4.91
CA ASP A 32 13.11 9.31 -4.05
C ASP A 32 12.95 8.67 -2.66
N THR A 33 14.00 8.04 -2.14
CA THR A 33 13.99 7.45 -0.80
C THR A 33 15.34 7.68 -0.16
N ALA A 34 15.37 8.13 1.09
CA ALA A 34 16.61 8.46 1.78
C ALA A 34 16.54 8.10 3.26
N THR A 35 17.71 7.78 3.83
CA THR A 35 17.91 7.83 5.28
C THR A 35 18.08 9.29 5.70
N ILE A 36 17.28 9.72 6.67
CA ILE A 36 17.36 11.07 7.24
C ILE A 36 18.24 11.03 8.49
N TYR A 37 19.22 11.94 8.57
CA TYR A 37 20.11 12.12 9.70
C TYR A 37 19.81 13.47 10.37
N LEU A 38 19.70 13.46 11.70
CA LEU A 38 19.44 14.63 12.53
C LEU A 38 20.51 14.69 13.62
N GLU A 39 21.69 15.21 13.28
CA GLU A 39 22.86 15.26 14.16
C GLU A 39 22.98 16.64 14.81
N LYS A 40 22.66 16.73 16.11
CA LYS A 40 22.59 18.02 16.84
C LYS A 40 21.71 19.04 16.11
N CYS A 41 20.63 18.56 15.48
CA CYS A 41 19.66 19.40 14.79
C CYS A 41 18.83 20.16 15.81
N GLU A 42 19.02 21.48 15.90
CA GLU A 42 18.20 22.35 16.74
C GLU A 42 16.88 22.66 16.03
N VAL A 43 15.77 22.52 16.75
CA VAL A 43 14.42 22.74 16.22
C VAL A 43 13.72 23.79 17.10
N PRO A 44 13.20 24.88 16.51
CA PRO A 44 12.48 25.89 17.27
C PRO A 44 11.27 25.31 18.01
N LYS A 45 10.91 25.89 19.16
CA LYS A 45 9.82 25.38 20.00
C LYS A 45 8.47 25.46 19.29
N GLU A 46 8.29 26.49 18.47
CA GLU A 46 7.14 26.76 17.63
C GLU A 46 6.94 25.71 16.51
N ASN A 47 7.99 24.95 16.15
CA ASN A 47 7.89 23.87 15.17
C ASN A 47 7.36 22.56 15.77
N LEU A 48 6.97 22.56 17.06
CA LEU A 48 6.25 21.44 17.65
C LEU A 48 4.87 21.30 16.98
N LEU A 49 4.65 20.19 16.29
CA LEU A 49 3.40 19.89 15.62
C LEU A 49 2.44 19.20 16.59
N GLY A 50 1.40 19.93 16.98
CA GLY A 50 0.40 19.47 17.95
C GLY A 50 0.87 19.53 19.41
N PRO A 51 0.11 18.96 20.36
CA PRO A 51 0.46 19.04 21.77
C PRO A 51 1.69 18.20 22.13
N ARG A 52 2.49 18.68 23.09
CA ARG A 52 3.62 17.93 23.64
C ARG A 52 3.15 16.55 24.14
N GLY A 53 3.90 15.50 23.78
CA GLY A 53 3.57 14.12 24.15
C GLY A 53 2.47 13.47 23.31
N LYS A 54 1.91 14.16 22.30
CA LYS A 54 0.86 13.65 21.40
C LYS A 54 1.34 13.36 19.98
N GLY A 55 2.64 13.23 19.75
CA GLY A 55 3.23 12.96 18.43
C GLY A 55 2.72 11.66 17.78
N LEU A 56 2.42 10.64 18.58
CA LEU A 56 1.86 9.39 18.05
C LEU A 56 0.46 9.59 17.44
N SER A 57 -0.36 10.48 18.01
CA SER A 57 -1.67 10.82 17.45
C SER A 57 -1.52 11.50 16.09
N VAL A 58 -0.49 12.32 15.92
CA VAL A 58 -0.16 12.97 14.63
C VAL A 58 0.30 11.93 13.61
N ALA A 59 1.15 10.97 14.02
CA ALA A 59 1.57 9.90 13.13
C ALA A 59 0.39 9.01 12.70
N TYR A 60 -0.52 8.67 13.61
CA TYR A 60 -1.68 7.84 13.29
C TYR A 60 -2.69 8.52 12.35
N SER A 61 -2.87 9.84 12.44
CA SER A 61 -3.77 10.55 11.52
C SER A 61 -3.27 10.49 10.08
N ALA A 62 -1.95 10.59 9.87
CA ALA A 62 -1.33 10.42 8.56
C ALA A 62 -1.42 8.97 8.06
N LEU A 63 -1.25 7.99 8.96
CA LEU A 63 -1.18 6.56 8.61
C LEU A 63 -2.47 6.01 7.99
N MET A 64 -3.65 6.46 8.42
CA MET A 64 -4.93 6.05 7.82
C MET A 64 -5.02 6.48 6.35
N SER A 65 -4.66 7.73 6.07
CA SER A 65 -4.63 8.28 4.71
C SER A 65 -3.56 7.60 3.85
N GLY A 66 -2.37 7.34 4.41
CA GLY A 66 -1.28 6.63 3.74
C GLY A 66 -1.67 5.22 3.32
N ARG A 67 -2.25 4.42 4.22
CA ARG A 67 -2.74 3.07 3.89
C ARG A 67 -3.80 3.07 2.79
N LEU A 68 -4.76 3.99 2.88
CA LEU A 68 -5.83 4.08 1.89
C LEU A 68 -5.28 4.48 0.51
N SER A 69 -4.29 5.38 0.45
CA SER A 69 -3.66 5.78 -0.81
C SER A 69 -2.88 4.62 -1.44
N VAL A 70 -2.15 3.83 -0.66
CA VAL A 70 -1.47 2.61 -1.13
C VAL A 70 -2.48 1.60 -1.66
N ALA A 71 -3.59 1.38 -0.94
CA ALA A 71 -4.65 0.48 -1.38
C ALA A 71 -5.26 0.92 -2.72
N ALA A 72 -5.54 2.21 -2.89
CA ALA A 72 -6.04 2.78 -4.13
C ALA A 72 -5.02 2.64 -5.29
N GLY A 73 -3.73 2.89 -5.03
CA GLY A 73 -2.67 2.68 -6.01
C GLY A 73 -2.58 1.22 -6.48
N CYS A 74 -2.75 0.27 -5.56
CA CYS A 74 -2.78 -1.16 -5.89
C CYS A 74 -3.94 -1.53 -6.83
N VAL A 75 -5.12 -0.90 -6.69
CA VAL A 75 -6.24 -1.06 -7.64
C VAL A 75 -5.84 -0.62 -9.05
N GLY A 76 -5.15 0.51 -9.18
CA GLY A 76 -4.63 0.98 -10.47
C GLY A 76 -3.64 0.00 -11.10
N VAL A 77 -2.72 -0.57 -10.30
CA VAL A 77 -1.78 -1.58 -10.78
C VAL A 77 -2.50 -2.84 -11.27
N MET A 78 -3.50 -3.33 -10.53
CA MET A 78 -4.30 -4.49 -10.95
C MET A 78 -5.02 -4.25 -12.27
N GLN A 79 -5.57 -3.05 -12.48
CA GLN A 79 -6.20 -2.67 -13.74
C GLN A 79 -5.21 -2.72 -14.91
N ASP A 80 -4.03 -2.07 -14.80
CA ASP A 80 -3.03 -2.09 -15.89
C ASP A 80 -2.49 -3.51 -16.15
N CYS A 81 -2.33 -4.33 -15.11
CA CYS A 81 -1.96 -5.75 -15.27
C CYS A 81 -3.02 -6.54 -16.04
N LEU A 82 -4.30 -6.30 -15.75
CA LEU A 82 -5.42 -6.94 -16.46
C LEU A 82 -5.43 -6.53 -17.94
N ASP A 83 -5.35 -5.22 -18.20
CA ASP A 83 -5.42 -4.65 -19.54
C ASP A 83 -4.26 -5.17 -20.41
N GLU A 84 -3.03 -5.16 -19.87
CA GLU A 84 -1.86 -5.69 -20.57
C GLU A 84 -1.94 -7.20 -20.80
N ALA A 85 -2.41 -7.98 -19.82
CA ALA A 85 -2.58 -9.43 -19.97
C ALA A 85 -3.63 -9.77 -21.03
N VAL A 86 -4.77 -9.06 -21.05
CA VAL A 86 -5.81 -9.22 -22.07
C VAL A 86 -5.24 -8.88 -23.44
N ARG A 87 -4.61 -7.70 -23.59
CA ARG A 87 -4.02 -7.25 -24.85
C ARG A 87 -3.00 -8.25 -25.39
N TYR A 88 -2.01 -8.64 -24.59
CA TYR A 88 -0.95 -9.55 -25.01
C TYR A 88 -1.50 -10.94 -25.36
N SER A 89 -2.45 -11.44 -24.57
CA SER A 89 -3.04 -12.76 -24.80
C SER A 89 -3.83 -12.86 -26.11
N GLY A 90 -4.36 -11.73 -26.60
CA GLY A 90 -5.06 -11.63 -27.89
C GLY A 90 -4.13 -11.63 -29.10
N VAL A 91 -2.91 -11.11 -28.97
CA VAL A 91 -1.97 -10.96 -30.09
C VAL A 91 -0.92 -12.07 -30.16
N ARG A 92 -0.54 -12.66 -29.03
CA ARG A 92 0.47 -13.73 -29.01
C ARG A 92 -0.15 -15.05 -29.47
N VAL A 93 0.39 -15.64 -30.54
CA VAL A 93 -0.06 -16.94 -31.08
C VAL A 93 0.90 -18.06 -30.68
N GLN A 94 0.36 -19.15 -30.12
CA GLN A 94 1.06 -20.41 -29.87
C GLN A 94 0.11 -21.58 -30.09
N HIS A 95 0.64 -22.69 -30.62
CA HIS A 95 -0.17 -23.86 -30.99
C HIS A 95 -1.35 -23.49 -31.91
N GLY A 96 -1.08 -22.64 -32.91
CA GLY A 96 -2.04 -22.28 -33.97
C GLY A 96 -3.17 -21.32 -33.55
N LYS A 97 -3.17 -20.76 -32.33
CA LYS A 97 -4.19 -19.81 -31.88
C LYS A 97 -3.67 -18.76 -30.89
N PRO A 98 -4.36 -17.61 -30.72
CA PRO A 98 -4.05 -16.67 -29.66
C PRO A 98 -4.03 -17.35 -28.30
N ILE A 99 -3.07 -17.00 -27.45
CA ILE A 99 -2.89 -17.67 -26.16
C ILE A 99 -4.07 -17.45 -25.21
N GLY A 100 -4.86 -16.38 -25.39
CA GLY A 100 -6.13 -16.16 -24.70
C GLY A 100 -7.19 -17.24 -24.94
N LYS A 101 -7.00 -18.13 -25.94
CA LYS A 101 -7.85 -19.32 -26.16
C LYS A 101 -7.38 -20.57 -25.40
N HIS A 102 -6.36 -20.46 -24.55
CA HIS A 102 -5.89 -21.54 -23.67
C HIS A 102 -6.47 -21.35 -22.27
N GLN A 103 -7.08 -22.40 -21.72
CA GLN A 103 -7.82 -22.34 -20.44
C GLN A 103 -6.97 -21.84 -19.27
N LEU A 104 -5.68 -22.19 -19.23
CA LEU A 104 -4.78 -21.75 -18.16
C LEU A 104 -4.46 -20.24 -18.24
N VAL A 105 -4.42 -19.65 -19.43
CA VAL A 105 -4.30 -18.19 -19.60
C VAL A 105 -5.58 -17.50 -19.15
N GLN A 106 -6.74 -18.04 -19.52
CA GLN A 106 -8.05 -17.53 -19.08
C GLN A 106 -8.18 -17.56 -17.55
N ARG A 107 -7.66 -18.60 -16.89
CA ARG A 107 -7.63 -18.69 -15.42
C ARG A 107 -6.85 -17.52 -14.80
N HIS A 108 -5.70 -17.14 -15.35
CA HIS A 108 -4.95 -15.98 -14.84
C HIS A 108 -5.76 -14.70 -14.94
N ILE A 109 -6.32 -14.42 -16.12
CA ILE A 109 -7.13 -13.22 -16.40
C ILE A 109 -8.36 -13.16 -15.51
N GLY A 110 -9.07 -14.29 -15.35
CA GLY A 110 -10.25 -14.37 -14.49
C GLY A 110 -9.95 -14.07 -13.02
N ILE A 111 -8.83 -14.58 -12.50
CA ILE A 111 -8.42 -14.30 -11.11
C ILE A 111 -8.05 -12.82 -10.94
N ILE A 112 -7.29 -12.23 -11.88
CA ILE A 112 -6.95 -10.80 -11.84
C ILE A 112 -8.24 -9.97 -11.82
N SER A 113 -9.17 -10.25 -12.74
CA SER A 113 -10.44 -9.52 -12.87
C SER A 113 -11.28 -9.58 -11.59
N THR A 114 -11.46 -10.75 -11.00
CA THR A 114 -12.26 -10.91 -9.77
C THR A 114 -11.62 -10.19 -8.59
N ASN A 115 -10.30 -10.32 -8.42
CA ASN A 115 -9.59 -9.68 -7.32
C ASN A 115 -9.56 -8.16 -7.46
N LEU A 116 -9.49 -7.63 -8.68
CA LEU A 116 -9.59 -6.21 -8.97
C LEU A 116 -10.93 -5.63 -8.49
N GLU A 117 -12.05 -6.28 -8.81
CA GLU A 117 -13.37 -5.83 -8.34
C GLU A 117 -13.47 -5.89 -6.81
N ALA A 118 -13.01 -6.98 -6.19
CA ALA A 118 -13.01 -7.12 -4.74
C ALA A 118 -12.18 -6.01 -4.07
N ALA A 119 -10.99 -5.71 -4.59
CA ALA A 119 -10.14 -4.66 -4.05
C ALA A 119 -10.76 -3.27 -4.23
N ARG A 120 -11.37 -3.01 -5.40
CA ARG A 120 -12.04 -1.73 -5.67
C ARG A 120 -13.16 -1.47 -4.66
N TRP A 121 -13.99 -2.47 -4.38
CA TRP A 121 -15.07 -2.33 -3.39
C TRP A 121 -14.57 -2.15 -1.96
N LEU A 122 -13.51 -2.86 -1.56
CA LEU A 122 -12.89 -2.66 -0.24
C LEU A 122 -12.32 -1.25 -0.09
N VAL A 123 -11.63 -0.74 -1.11
CA VAL A 123 -11.08 0.63 -1.11
C VAL A 123 -12.18 1.68 -1.06
N LEU A 124 -13.23 1.55 -1.88
CA LEU A 124 -14.35 2.48 -1.88
C LEU A 124 -15.09 2.50 -0.54
N ARG A 125 -15.32 1.32 0.07
CA ARG A 125 -15.93 1.23 1.40
C ARG A 125 -15.06 1.91 2.46
N ALA A 126 -13.76 1.65 2.44
CA ALA A 126 -12.82 2.26 3.38
C ALA A 126 -12.77 3.79 3.22
N ALA A 127 -12.78 4.28 1.98
CA ALA A 127 -12.82 5.71 1.68
C ALA A 127 -14.12 6.36 2.19
N TYR A 128 -15.27 5.74 1.94
CA TYR A 128 -16.57 6.21 2.43
C TYR A 128 -16.61 6.30 3.96
N LEU A 129 -16.12 5.29 4.67
CA LEU A 129 -16.09 5.32 6.14
C LEU A 129 -15.11 6.35 6.69
N LYS A 130 -13.98 6.55 6.00
CA LYS A 130 -13.04 7.62 6.35
C LYS A 130 -13.70 8.99 6.19
N GLU A 131 -14.38 9.24 5.08
CA GLU A 131 -15.11 10.49 4.84
C GLU A 131 -16.18 10.72 5.92
N LYS A 132 -16.95 9.69 6.28
CA LYS A 132 -17.93 9.76 7.38
C LYS A 132 -17.31 10.07 8.74
N TYR A 133 -16.14 9.50 9.04
CA TYR A 133 -15.39 9.86 10.22
C TYR A 133 -14.91 11.33 10.17
N GLU A 134 -14.47 11.82 9.02
CA GLU A 134 -14.00 13.20 8.85
C GLU A 134 -15.13 14.23 9.02
N GLU A 135 -16.39 13.87 8.74
CA GLU A 135 -17.57 14.70 9.06
C GLU A 135 -17.76 14.89 10.58
N ASN A 136 -17.36 13.92 11.41
CA ASN A 136 -17.43 14.03 12.88
C ASN A 136 -16.23 13.37 13.59
N PRO A 137 -15.06 14.05 13.63
CA PRO A 137 -13.83 13.44 14.13
C PRO A 137 -13.81 13.11 15.63
N LYS A 138 -14.81 13.57 16.38
CA LYS A 138 -14.95 13.32 17.83
C LYS A 138 -15.56 11.96 18.14
N ASP A 139 -16.18 11.32 17.16
CA ASP A 139 -16.72 9.98 17.32
C ASP A 139 -15.60 8.93 17.16
N GLY A 140 -15.17 8.37 18.28
CA GLY A 140 -14.14 7.32 18.30
C GLY A 140 -14.58 6.03 17.62
N GLN A 141 -15.89 5.73 17.59
CA GLN A 141 -16.39 4.49 17.00
C GLN A 141 -16.30 4.52 15.47
N SER A 142 -16.71 5.62 14.82
CA SER A 142 -16.53 5.78 13.37
C SER A 142 -15.06 5.79 12.96
N ARG A 143 -14.16 6.38 13.78
CA ARG A 143 -12.71 6.30 13.55
C ARG A 143 -12.21 4.86 13.53
N ASP A 144 -12.54 4.08 14.57
CA ASP A 144 -12.06 2.71 14.71
C ASP A 144 -12.64 1.82 13.60
N ALA A 145 -13.90 2.04 13.19
CA ALA A 145 -14.52 1.37 12.05
C ALA A 145 -13.81 1.71 10.73
N ALA A 146 -13.51 2.98 10.47
CA ALA A 146 -12.79 3.41 9.27
C ALA A 146 -11.37 2.83 9.24
N ASP A 147 -10.64 2.89 10.35
CA ASP A 147 -9.26 2.39 10.45
C ASP A 147 -9.17 0.86 10.26
N LEU A 148 -10.18 0.11 10.72
CA LEU A 148 -10.29 -1.32 10.49
C LEU A 148 -10.54 -1.65 9.00
N GLU A 149 -11.47 -0.94 8.35
CA GLU A 149 -11.77 -1.18 6.92
C GLU A 149 -10.62 -0.72 6.01
N ILE A 150 -9.92 0.36 6.36
CA ILE A 150 -8.68 0.76 5.67
C ILE A 150 -7.60 -0.32 5.79
N ALA A 151 -7.44 -0.93 6.97
CA ALA A 151 -6.48 -2.02 7.17
C ALA A 151 -6.81 -3.23 6.28
N LYS A 152 -8.09 -3.64 6.22
CA LYS A 152 -8.57 -4.72 5.33
C LYS A 152 -8.32 -4.38 3.86
N ALA A 153 -8.66 -3.17 3.44
CA ALA A 153 -8.47 -2.72 2.06
C ALA A 153 -7.00 -2.72 1.66
N LYS A 154 -6.10 -2.15 2.48
CA LYS A 154 -4.66 -2.13 2.20
C LYS A 154 -4.07 -3.53 2.17
N TYR A 155 -4.41 -4.38 3.14
CA TYR A 155 -3.94 -5.76 3.18
C TYR A 155 -4.35 -6.53 1.92
N PHE A 156 -5.64 -6.52 1.59
CA PHE A 156 -6.16 -7.25 0.44
C PHE A 156 -5.60 -6.71 -0.88
N ALA A 157 -5.66 -5.39 -1.10
CA ALA A 157 -5.23 -4.78 -2.36
C ALA A 157 -3.72 -4.93 -2.61
N ALA A 158 -2.88 -4.82 -1.58
CA ALA A 158 -1.44 -5.04 -1.70
C ALA A 158 -1.12 -6.48 -2.14
N ASN A 159 -1.76 -7.46 -1.52
CA ASN A 159 -1.58 -8.88 -1.86
C ASN A 159 -2.12 -9.21 -3.26
N ALA A 160 -3.32 -8.74 -3.57
CA ALA A 160 -3.97 -8.97 -4.85
C ALA A 160 -3.22 -8.31 -6.02
N SER A 161 -2.66 -7.12 -5.82
CA SER A 161 -1.86 -6.43 -6.84
C SER A 161 -0.53 -7.13 -7.14
N PHE A 162 0.15 -7.63 -6.11
CA PHE A 162 1.36 -8.44 -6.31
C PHE A 162 1.05 -9.74 -7.07
N ASP A 163 -0.01 -10.45 -6.70
CA ASP A 163 -0.44 -11.66 -7.41
C ASP A 163 -0.87 -11.33 -8.86
N ALA A 164 -1.58 -10.22 -9.08
CA ALA A 164 -1.97 -9.79 -10.41
C ALA A 164 -0.77 -9.51 -11.33
N ALA A 165 0.23 -8.81 -10.82
CA ALA A 165 1.48 -8.56 -11.54
C ALA A 165 2.20 -9.86 -11.86
N ASN A 166 2.34 -10.77 -10.88
CA ASN A 166 2.96 -12.08 -11.08
C ASN A 166 2.22 -12.92 -12.14
N ARG A 167 0.88 -12.91 -12.13
CA ARG A 167 0.07 -13.59 -13.16
C ARG A 167 0.24 -12.94 -14.54
N ALA A 168 0.28 -11.61 -14.62
CA ALA A 168 0.50 -10.92 -15.88
C ALA A 168 1.89 -11.25 -16.45
N VAL A 169 2.93 -11.31 -15.62
CA VAL A 169 4.26 -11.83 -16.01
C VAL A 169 4.14 -13.25 -16.58
N GLN A 170 3.40 -14.14 -15.91
CA GLN A 170 3.20 -15.50 -16.38
C GLN A 170 2.46 -15.58 -17.74
N VAL A 171 1.48 -14.71 -17.99
CA VAL A 171 0.78 -14.60 -19.29
C VAL A 171 1.73 -14.15 -20.39
N PHE A 172 2.67 -13.26 -20.08
CA PHE A 172 3.68 -12.80 -21.03
C PHE A 172 4.81 -13.82 -21.25
N GLY A 173 5.02 -14.75 -20.32
CA GLY A 173 6.13 -15.69 -20.34
C GLY A 173 7.46 -14.98 -20.16
N ALA A 174 8.50 -15.37 -20.92
CA ALA A 174 9.83 -14.75 -20.84
C ALA A 174 9.81 -13.24 -21.09
N ASN A 175 8.91 -12.74 -21.97
CA ASN A 175 8.74 -11.30 -22.20
C ASN A 175 8.27 -10.57 -20.93
N GLY A 176 7.52 -11.26 -20.06
CA GLY A 176 7.06 -10.74 -18.79
C GLY A 176 8.18 -10.57 -17.76
N TYR A 177 9.35 -11.17 -18.00
CA TYR A 177 10.55 -11.03 -17.18
C TYR A 177 11.53 -9.98 -17.76
N SER A 178 10.99 -8.96 -18.43
CA SER A 178 11.74 -7.82 -18.96
C SER A 178 11.08 -6.51 -18.49
N LEU A 179 11.89 -5.56 -18.00
CA LEU A 179 11.44 -4.23 -17.57
C LEU A 179 10.96 -3.33 -18.71
N GLU A 180 11.14 -3.76 -19.96
CA GLU A 180 10.50 -3.17 -21.14
C GLU A 180 8.97 -3.37 -21.10
N ASN A 181 8.50 -4.42 -20.42
CA ASN A 181 7.08 -4.73 -20.27
C ASN A 181 6.60 -4.31 -18.88
N ARG A 182 5.43 -3.66 -18.84
CA ARG A 182 4.83 -3.13 -17.59
C ARG A 182 4.65 -4.20 -16.49
N PRO A 183 4.26 -5.45 -16.78
CA PRO A 183 4.11 -6.47 -15.74
C PRO A 183 5.36 -6.72 -14.88
N ALA A 184 6.55 -6.73 -15.47
CA ALA A 184 7.80 -6.88 -14.70
C ALA A 184 8.00 -5.72 -13.71
N ARG A 185 7.74 -4.49 -14.17
CA ARG A 185 7.83 -3.29 -13.34
C ARG A 185 6.83 -3.36 -12.18
N HIS A 186 5.57 -3.66 -12.48
CA HIS A 186 4.54 -3.81 -11.45
C HIS A 186 4.87 -4.90 -10.44
N LEU A 187 5.49 -6.01 -10.87
CA LEU A 187 5.87 -7.09 -9.95
C LEU A 187 6.91 -6.60 -8.92
N LEU A 188 7.87 -5.80 -9.36
CA LEU A 188 8.88 -5.22 -8.47
C LEU A 188 8.30 -4.11 -7.58
N ASP A 189 7.49 -3.23 -8.17
CA ASP A 189 6.92 -2.05 -7.50
C ASP A 189 5.88 -2.46 -6.44
N THR A 190 5.08 -3.49 -6.71
CA THR A 190 4.08 -3.99 -5.74
C THR A 190 4.70 -4.75 -4.59
N ARG A 191 5.93 -5.25 -4.69
CA ARG A 191 6.53 -6.01 -3.60
C ARG A 191 6.61 -5.19 -2.31
N VAL A 192 6.92 -3.90 -2.41
CA VAL A 192 7.10 -3.06 -1.23
C VAL A 192 5.77 -2.74 -0.54
N THR A 193 4.63 -2.73 -1.24
CA THR A 193 3.30 -2.38 -0.66
C THR A 193 2.86 -3.30 0.47
N LYS A 194 3.43 -4.51 0.53
CA LYS A 194 3.24 -5.47 1.64
C LYS A 194 4.08 -5.16 2.89
N ILE A 195 4.92 -4.12 2.85
CA ILE A 195 5.91 -3.78 3.89
C ILE A 195 5.63 -2.39 4.50
N TYR A 196 5.62 -1.33 3.68
CA TYR A 196 5.37 0.04 4.18
C TYR A 196 3.88 0.29 4.45
N GLU A 197 3.59 1.38 5.16
CA GLU A 197 2.25 1.70 5.71
C GLU A 197 1.70 0.60 6.65
N GLY A 198 2.60 -0.18 7.26
CA GLY A 198 2.32 -1.34 8.08
C GLY A 198 2.48 -2.63 7.29
N THR A 199 3.29 -3.55 7.82
CA THR A 199 3.48 -4.87 7.21
C THR A 199 2.18 -5.65 7.23
N ASP A 200 2.06 -6.64 6.35
CA ASP A 200 0.88 -7.47 6.27
C ASP A 200 0.56 -8.16 7.61
N GLU A 201 1.58 -8.61 8.35
CA GLU A 201 1.42 -9.29 9.64
C GLU A 201 0.81 -8.34 10.69
N ILE A 202 1.22 -7.07 10.70
CA ILE A 202 0.66 -6.05 11.59
C ILE A 202 -0.80 -5.77 11.25
N LEU A 203 -1.14 -5.78 9.95
CA LEU A 203 -2.51 -5.56 9.51
C LEU A 203 -3.39 -6.77 9.81
N GLU A 204 -2.91 -7.99 9.62
CA GLU A 204 -3.60 -9.22 10.00
C GLU A 204 -3.91 -9.24 11.50
N GLN A 205 -2.92 -8.93 12.34
CA GLN A 205 -3.13 -8.82 13.79
C GLN A 205 -4.18 -7.76 14.12
N LYS A 206 -4.09 -6.58 13.49
CA LYS A 206 -5.08 -5.51 13.68
C LYS A 206 -6.48 -5.95 13.28
N ILE A 207 -6.62 -6.61 12.14
CA ILE A 207 -7.90 -7.11 11.64
C ILE A 207 -8.48 -8.16 12.59
N ALA A 208 -7.64 -9.08 13.07
CA ALA A 208 -8.02 -10.10 14.04
C ALA A 208 -8.53 -9.46 15.34
N LEU A 209 -7.81 -8.47 15.90
CA LEU A 209 -8.25 -7.74 17.10
C LEU A 209 -9.54 -6.95 16.86
N GLY A 210 -9.76 -6.43 15.65
CA GLY A 210 -11.01 -5.78 15.26
C GLY A 210 -12.21 -6.73 15.24
N VAL A 211 -12.00 -8.03 15.03
CA VAL A 211 -13.06 -9.06 15.03
C VAL A 211 -13.25 -9.67 16.41
N LEU A 212 -12.16 -9.99 17.12
CA LEU A 212 -12.21 -10.70 18.40
C LEU A 212 -12.40 -9.76 19.61
N GLY A 213 -12.16 -8.46 19.42
CA GLY A 213 -12.10 -7.48 20.51
C GLY A 213 -10.74 -7.45 21.22
N LYS A 214 -10.49 -6.37 21.96
CA LYS A 214 -9.19 -6.10 22.62
C LYS A 214 -8.89 -7.01 23.82
N ALA A 215 -9.85 -7.80 24.29
CA ALA A 215 -9.68 -8.68 25.44
C ALA A 215 -8.73 -9.87 25.19
N VAL A 216 -8.43 -10.17 23.92
CA VAL A 216 -7.57 -11.28 23.49
C VAL A 216 -6.25 -10.81 22.88
N GLU A 217 -5.79 -9.62 23.25
CA GLU A 217 -4.56 -9.05 22.70
C GLU A 217 -3.34 -9.88 23.09
N ALA A 218 -2.62 -10.41 22.09
CA ALA A 218 -1.51 -11.34 22.31
C ALA A 218 -0.26 -10.69 22.92
N TYR A 219 -0.14 -9.35 22.84
CA TYR A 219 1.01 -8.59 23.34
C TYR A 219 0.53 -7.26 23.96
N SER A 220 1.00 -6.97 25.18
CA SER A 220 0.66 -5.76 25.96
C SER A 220 1.70 -4.65 25.89
#